data_AF-A0A821LVR8-F1
#
_entry.id   AF-A0A821LVR8-F1
#
_cell.length_a   1.000
_cell.length_b   1.000
_cell.length_c   1.000
_cell.angle_alpha   90.00
_cell.angle_beta   90.00
_cell.angle_gamma   90.00
#
_symmetry.space_group_name_H-M   'P 1'
#
loop_
_entity.id
_entity.type
_entity.pdbx_description
1 polymer ?
#
loop_
_entity_poly.entity_id
_entity_poly.type
_entity_poly.pdbx_seq_one_letter_code
_entity_poly.pdbx_strand_id
1 'polypeptide(L)'
;MDEIHQIREIRVLKQLNGHPNIIFLREIIFDKRTGVLCLIFELMNMNLYEYIRGRQRLLSSEIVCKFMYQLLKALEFIHRYFI
;
A
#
# COMPACT_ATOMS: atom_id res chain seq x y z
N MET A 1 -19.81 -3.22 -10.83
CA MET A 1 -18.58 -4.00 -10.59
C MET A 1 -17.58 -3.70 -11.69
N ASP A 2 -17.97 -3.87 -12.96
CA ASP A 2 -17.06 -3.66 -14.10
C ASP A 2 -16.51 -2.22 -14.19
N GLU A 3 -17.33 -1.19 -13.98
CA GLU A 3 -16.88 0.21 -13.98
C GLU A 3 -15.83 0.51 -12.88
N ILE A 4 -15.94 -0.16 -11.73
CA ILE A 4 -15.03 0.05 -10.60
C ILE A 4 -13.67 -0.59 -10.88
N HIS A 5 -13.66 -1.74 -11.55
CA HIS A 5 -12.43 -2.36 -12.01
C HIS A 5 -11.72 -1.56 -13.11
N GLN A 6 -12.41 -0.64 -13.76
CA GLN A 6 -11.82 0.30 -14.73
C GLN A 6 -11.18 1.53 -14.06
N ILE A 7 -11.45 1.78 -12.76
CA ILE A 7 -10.78 2.85 -12.03
C ILE A 7 -9.28 2.56 -11.99
N ARG A 8 -8.49 3.51 -12.51
CA ARG A 8 -7.03 3.38 -12.67
C ARG A 8 -6.35 2.97 -11.37
N GLU A 9 -6.71 3.60 -10.25
CA GLU A 9 -6.13 3.34 -8.94
C GLU A 9 -6.37 1.89 -8.49
N ILE A 10 -7.60 1.40 -8.64
CA ILE A 10 -7.96 0.01 -8.32
C ILE A 10 -7.20 -0.98 -9.21
N ARG A 11 -7.09 -0.69 -10.50
CA ARG A 11 -6.35 -1.53 -11.44
C ARG A 11 -4.86 -1.62 -11.05
N VAL A 12 -4.25 -0.48 -10.73
CA VAL A 12 -2.86 -0.41 -10.30
C VAL A 12 -2.67 -1.18 -8.99
N LEU A 13 -3.51 -0.95 -7.98
CA LEU A 13 -3.44 -1.67 -6.70
C LEU A 13 -3.54 -3.19 -6.88
N LYS A 14 -4.44 -3.66 -7.75
CA LYS A 14 -4.55 -5.10 -8.07
C LYS A 14 -3.30 -5.65 -8.74
N GLN A 15 -2.66 -4.87 -9.62
CA GLN A 15 -1.43 -5.28 -10.31
C GLN A 15 -0.20 -5.25 -9.40
N LEU A 16 -0.20 -4.41 -8.37
CA LEU A 16 0.86 -4.32 -7.39
C LEU A 16 0.84 -5.44 -6.34
N ASN A 17 -0.28 -6.18 -6.22
CA ASN A 17 -0.38 -7.33 -5.32
C ASN A 17 0.73 -8.35 -5.61
N GLY A 18 1.41 -8.79 -4.55
CA GLY A 18 2.50 -9.78 -4.63
C GLY A 18 3.89 -9.22 -4.35
N HIS A 19 4.06 -7.89 -4.36
CA HIS A 19 5.32 -7.29 -3.91
C HIS A 19 5.37 -7.19 -2.37
N PRO A 20 6.41 -7.69 -1.69
CA PRO A 20 6.46 -7.78 -0.21
C PRO A 20 6.55 -6.44 0.51
N ASN A 21 6.83 -5.35 -0.22
CA ASN A 21 6.91 -3.99 0.32
C ASN A 21 5.77 -3.08 -0.15
N ILE A 22 4.67 -3.64 -0.67
CA ILE A 22 3.47 -2.91 -1.04
C ILE A 22 2.28 -3.60 -0.38
N ILE A 23 1.38 -2.81 0.22
CA ILE A 23 0.22 -3.35 0.94
C ILE A 23 -0.70 -4.14 0.01
N PHE A 24 -1.10 -5.33 0.45
CA PHE A 24 -1.92 -6.23 -0.35
C PHE A 24 -3.41 -5.82 -0.32
N LEU A 25 -4.00 -5.57 -1.49
CA LEU A 25 -5.44 -5.37 -1.67
C LEU A 25 -6.13 -6.74 -1.75
N ARG A 26 -6.84 -7.13 -0.69
CA ARG A 26 -7.53 -8.42 -0.59
C ARG A 26 -8.84 -8.44 -1.36
N GLU A 27 -9.67 -7.43 -1.15
CA GLU A 27 -11.04 -7.41 -1.68
C GLU A 27 -11.51 -5.97 -1.94
N ILE A 28 -12.49 -5.85 -2.84
CA ILE A 28 -13.19 -4.60 -3.13
C ILE A 28 -14.68 -4.87 -2.97
N ILE A 29 -15.33 -4.10 -2.09
CA ILE A 29 -16.77 -4.18 -1.88
C ILE A 29 -17.38 -2.89 -2.40
N PHE A 30 -18.40 -3.02 -3.24
CA PHE A 30 -19.15 -1.86 -3.72
C PHE A 30 -20.63 -2.03 -3.45
N ASP A 31 -21.16 -1.15 -2.63
CA ASP A 31 -22.60 -1.05 -2.41
C ASP A 31 -23.21 -0.11 -3.46
N LYS A 32 -23.87 -0.71 -4.45
CA LYS A 32 -24.55 0.03 -5.53
C LYS A 32 -25.69 0.93 -5.03
N ARG A 33 -26.30 0.63 -3.88
CA ARG A 33 -27.45 1.40 -3.36
C ARG A 33 -26.99 2.69 -2.70
N THR A 34 -25.88 2.64 -1.99
CA THR A 34 -25.31 3.79 -1.28
C THR A 34 -24.20 4.50 -2.07
N GLY A 35 -23.64 3.84 -3.08
CA GLY A 35 -22.49 4.33 -3.83
C GLY A 35 -21.16 4.19 -3.08
N VAL A 36 -21.15 3.49 -1.93
CA VAL A 36 -19.96 3.34 -1.10
C VAL A 36 -19.03 2.28 -1.67
N LEU A 37 -17.76 2.64 -1.79
CA LEU A 37 -16.66 1.77 -2.20
C LEU A 37 -15.75 1.51 -1.00
N CYS A 38 -15.60 0.25 -0.62
CA CYS A 38 -14.69 -0.19 0.42
C CYS A 38 -13.52 -0.96 -0.19
N LEU A 39 -12.30 -0.59 0.18
CA LEU A 39 -11.07 -1.30 -0.18
C LEU A 39 -10.57 -2.07 1.04
N ILE A 40 -10.49 -3.39 0.92
CA ILE A 40 -10.08 -4.27 2.00
C ILE A 40 -8.62 -4.66 1.79
N PHE A 41 -7.74 -4.22 2.69
CA PHE A 41 -6.31 -4.51 2.64
C PHE A 41 -5.91 -5.58 3.67
N GLU A 42 -4.66 -6.02 3.62
CA GLU A 42 -4.08 -6.73 4.76
C GLU A 42 -4.01 -5.86 6.02
N LEU A 43 -4.13 -6.52 7.17
CA LEU A 43 -4.05 -5.85 8.46
C LEU A 43 -2.59 -5.60 8.82
N MET A 44 -2.27 -4.34 9.05
CA MET A 44 -0.97 -3.89 9.55
C MET A 44 -1.13 -3.27 10.93
N ASN A 45 -0.14 -3.43 11.80
CA ASN A 45 -0.22 -2.89 13.17
C ASN A 45 -0.37 -1.36 13.20
N MET A 46 0.31 -0.65 12.29
CA MET A 46 0.26 0.81 12.16
C MET A 46 0.94 1.27 10.87
N ASN A 47 0.77 2.54 10.51
CA ASN A 47 1.52 3.17 9.42
C ASN A 47 2.89 3.70 9.92
N LEU A 48 3.77 4.06 8.99
CA LEU A 48 5.13 4.51 9.29
C LEU A 48 5.17 5.84 10.05
N TYR A 49 4.19 6.74 9.83
CA TYR A 49 4.10 8.00 10.56
C TYR A 49 3.81 7.77 12.04
N GLU A 50 2.81 6.96 12.37
CA GLU A 50 2.48 6.56 13.75
C GLU A 50 3.67 5.86 14.42
N TYR A 51 4.39 5.02 13.67
CA TYR A 51 5.59 4.34 14.17
C TYR A 51 6.72 5.32 14.55
N ILE A 52 6.82 6.47 13.88
CA ILE A 52 7.89 7.46 14.07
C ILE A 52 7.52 8.56 15.08
N ARG A 53 6.31 9.14 14.98
CA ARG A 53 5.93 10.40 15.63
C ARG A 53 5.98 10.40 17.17
N GLY A 54 5.81 9.24 17.81
CA GLY A 54 5.65 9.12 19.26
C GLY A 54 6.92 8.68 20.01
N ARG A 55 8.06 8.56 19.31
CA ARG A 55 9.26 7.96 19.90
C ARG A 55 10.04 8.97 20.72
N GLN A 56 10.36 8.61 21.96
CA GLN A 56 11.29 9.38 22.80
C GLN A 56 12.74 9.30 22.28
N ARG A 57 13.08 8.23 21.56
CA ARG A 57 14.40 8.02 20.94
C ARG A 57 14.25 7.82 19.44
N LEU A 58 15.13 8.49 18.69
CA LEU A 58 15.20 8.35 17.25
C LEU A 58 15.43 6.89 16.82
N LEU A 59 15.02 6.57 15.60
CA LEU A 59 15.35 5.29 15.00
C LEU A 59 16.86 5.21 14.77
N SER A 60 17.43 4.01 14.96
CA SER A 60 18.83 3.78 14.60
C SER A 60 18.98 3.92 13.07
N SER A 61 20.17 4.32 12.63
CA SER A 61 20.49 4.44 11.21
C SER A 61 20.27 3.13 10.45
N GLU A 62 20.47 1.98 11.11
CA GLU A 62 20.19 0.66 10.55
C GLU A 62 18.70 0.46 10.22
N ILE A 63 17.80 0.83 11.14
CA ILE A 63 16.35 0.71 10.90
C ILE A 63 15.91 1.68 9.80
N VAL A 64 16.44 2.91 9.82
CA VAL A 64 16.16 3.89 8.76
C VAL A 64 16.62 3.35 7.40
N CYS A 65 17.83 2.79 7.32
CA CYS A 65 18.36 2.20 6.10
C CYS A 65 17.48 1.03 5.61
N LYS A 66 17.00 0.18 6.52
CA LYS A 66 16.07 -0.92 6.19
C LYS A 66 14.75 -0.40 5.60
N PHE A 67 14.14 0.62 6.19
CA PHE A 67 12.92 1.21 5.63
C PHE A 67 13.17 1.87 4.28
N MET A 68 14.26 2.63 4.14
CA MET A 68 14.64 3.23 2.86
C MET A 68 14.84 2.17 1.78
N TYR A 69 15.52 1.07 2.10
CA TYR A 69 15.68 -0.05 1.18
C TYR A 69 14.34 -0.64 0.74
N GLN A 70 13.42 -0.91 1.68
CA GLN A 70 12.09 -1.44 1.37
C GLN A 70 11.28 -0.48 0.47
N LEU A 71 11.30 0.82 0.77
CA LEU A 71 10.62 1.84 -0.03
C LEU A 71 11.19 1.93 -1.45
N LEU A 72 12.52 1.95 -1.58
CA LEU A 72 13.18 2.01 -2.88
C LEU A 72 12.96 0.72 -3.69
N LYS A 73 12.89 -0.45 -3.04
CA LYS A 73 12.52 -1.71 -3.70
C LYS A 73 11.10 -1.72 -4.23
N ALA A 74 10.14 -1.24 -3.44
CA ALA A 74 8.77 -1.06 -3.91
C ALA A 74 8.71 -0.08 -5.10
N LEU A 75 9.43 1.04 -5.03
CA LEU A 75 9.47 2.04 -6.09
C LEU A 75 10.10 1.51 -7.38
N GLU A 76 11.21 0.77 -7.28
CA GLU A 76 11.85 0.06 -8.39
C GLU A 76 10.84 -0.85 -9.10
N PHE A 77 10.08 -1.64 -8.34
CA PHE A 77 9.05 -2.53 -8.88
C PHE A 77 7.93 -1.75 -9.59
N ILE A 78 7.41 -0.69 -8.97
CA ILE A 78 6.34 0.15 -9.55
C ILE A 78 6.82 0.77 -10.86
N HIS A 79 8.02 1.35 -10.89
CA HIS A 79 8.56 1.96 -12.11
C HIS A 79 8.70 0.93 -13.23
N ARG A 80 9.28 -0.25 -12.97
CA ARG A 80 9.43 -1.30 -14.00
C ARG A 80 8.09 -1.81 -14.56
N TYR A 81 7.02 -1.75 -13.78
CA TYR A 81 5.72 -2.28 -14.18
C TYR A 81 4.84 -1.25 -14.91
N PHE A 82 5.08 0.05 -14.69
CA PHE A 82 4.17 1.12 -15.13
C PHE A 82 4.83 2.26 -15.93
N ILE A 83 6.16 2.31 -16.03
CA ILE A 83 6.94 3.32 -16.77
C ILE A 83 7.87 2.59 -17.73
#